data_AF-A0A7Y6XQK8-F1
#
_entry.id   AF-A0A7Y6XQK8-F1
#
_cell.length_a   1.000
_cell.length_b   1.000
_cell.length_c   1.000
_cell.angle_alpha   90.00
_cell.angle_beta   90.00
_cell.angle_gamma   90.00
#
_symmetry.space_group_name_H-M   'P 1'
#
loop_
_entity.id
_entity.type
_entity.pdbx_description
1 polymer ?
#
loop_
_entity_poly.entity_id
_entity_poly.type
_entity_poly.pdbx_seq_one_letter_code
_entity_poly.pdbx_strand_id
1 'polypeptide(L)'
;DPNLFTGGKKAVGYLLEGKFTSLFKNRVLPDSVNKASYFEESVPTKLVVLSDGDFIRNELNLRNKQPYELGVNPFREEGEQVRYANKDFMFNALAYLTDENGLITSRNKEITLRPLNRVKLQEERTYWQTLNLAGPLVILVLFGAIRDFLRKRRYARF
;
A
#
# COMPACT_ATOMS: atom_id res chain seq x y z
N ASP A 1 1.32 14.24 -11.82
CA ASP A 1 1.38 15.06 -10.59
C ASP A 1 0.16 14.77 -9.73
N PRO A 2 0.32 14.16 -8.54
CA PRO A 2 -0.79 13.83 -7.64
C PRO A 2 -1.65 15.05 -7.26
N ASN A 3 -1.08 16.25 -7.29
CA ASN A 3 -1.76 17.50 -6.94
C ASN A 3 -2.84 17.94 -7.94
N LEU A 4 -2.86 17.34 -9.14
CA LEU A 4 -3.87 17.62 -10.18
C LEU A 4 -5.13 16.75 -10.05
N PHE A 5 -5.13 15.76 -9.17
CA PHE A 5 -6.26 14.84 -9.03
C PHE A 5 -7.37 15.42 -8.15
N THR A 6 -8.45 15.90 -8.77
CA THR A 6 -9.63 16.46 -8.10
C THR A 6 -10.76 15.45 -7.87
N GLY A 7 -10.58 14.19 -8.29
CA GLY A 7 -11.64 13.19 -8.39
C GLY A 7 -12.08 12.51 -7.09
N GLY A 8 -11.53 12.91 -5.93
CA GLY A 8 -11.88 12.34 -4.62
C GLY A 8 -11.57 10.85 -4.48
N LYS A 9 -12.05 10.22 -3.40
CA LYS A 9 -11.86 8.78 -3.17
C LYS A 9 -12.76 7.99 -4.12
N LYS A 10 -12.18 7.04 -4.87
CA LYS A 10 -12.94 6.11 -5.72
C LYS A 10 -12.80 4.69 -5.19
N ALA A 11 -13.89 3.93 -5.23
CA ALA A 11 -13.86 2.51 -4.93
C ALA A 11 -13.14 1.77 -6.06
N VAL A 12 -12.11 1.00 -5.70
CA VAL A 12 -11.27 0.24 -6.64
C VAL A 12 -11.56 -1.26 -6.61
N GLY A 13 -12.39 -1.71 -5.66
CA GLY A 13 -12.84 -3.07 -5.58
C GLY A 13 -13.99 -3.26 -4.59
N TYR A 14 -14.74 -4.34 -4.78
CA TYR A 14 -15.89 -4.73 -3.97
C TYR A 14 -15.81 -6.23 -3.63
N LEU A 15 -16.15 -6.57 -2.39
CA LEU A 15 -16.49 -7.93 -1.99
C LEU A 15 -18.02 -8.02 -1.90
N LEU A 16 -18.61 -8.89 -2.69
CA LEU A 16 -20.05 -9.12 -2.75
C LEU A 16 -20.36 -10.54 -2.25
N GLU A 17 -21.33 -10.64 -1.35
CA GLU A 17 -21.74 -11.90 -0.75
C GLU A 17 -23.26 -12.02 -0.75
N GLY A 18 -23.74 -13.26 -0.91
CA GLY A 18 -25.16 -13.57 -0.87
C GLY A 18 -25.60 -14.28 -2.13
N LYS A 19 -26.83 -14.03 -2.54
CA LYS A 19 -27.42 -14.68 -3.71
C LYS A 19 -27.42 -13.74 -4.90
N PHE A 20 -27.07 -14.28 -6.05
CA PHE A 20 -26.99 -13.54 -7.30
C PHE A 20 -28.08 -13.98 -8.26
N THR A 21 -28.68 -13.02 -8.96
CA THR A 21 -29.67 -13.30 -10.00
C THR A 21 -28.98 -13.85 -11.23
N SER A 22 -29.50 -14.97 -11.75
CA SER A 22 -28.99 -15.59 -12.97
C SER A 22 -29.25 -14.72 -14.20
N LEU A 23 -28.28 -14.63 -15.10
CA LEU A 23 -28.43 -13.96 -16.40
C LEU A 23 -29.56 -14.58 -17.24
N PHE A 24 -29.85 -15.86 -17.01
CA PHE A 24 -30.87 -16.63 -17.72
C PHE A 24 -32.24 -16.56 -17.05
N LYS A 25 -32.41 -15.78 -15.98
CA LYS A 25 -33.74 -15.53 -15.40
C LYS A 25 -34.66 -14.93 -16.45
N ASN A 26 -35.88 -15.45 -16.54
CA ASN A 26 -36.91 -15.03 -17.51
C ASN A 26 -36.52 -15.19 -19.00
N ARG A 27 -35.51 -16.01 -19.32
CA ARG A 27 -35.16 -16.34 -20.71
C ARG A 27 -35.74 -17.70 -21.10
N VAL A 28 -36.16 -17.84 -22.36
CA VAL A 28 -36.55 -19.13 -22.91
C VAL A 28 -35.28 -19.99 -23.02
N LEU A 29 -35.27 -21.10 -22.29
CA LEU A 29 -34.17 -22.06 -22.29
C LEU A 29 -34.30 -22.95 -23.54
N PRO A 30 -33.21 -23.18 -24.31
CA PRO A 30 -33.21 -24.18 -25.37
C PRO A 30 -33.54 -25.58 -24.83
N ASP A 31 -34.18 -26.42 -25.66
CA ASP A 31 -34.57 -27.79 -25.27
C ASP A 31 -33.35 -28.69 -24.93
N SER A 32 -32.15 -28.30 -25.38
CA SER A 32 -30.89 -28.96 -25.06
C SER A 32 -30.37 -28.69 -23.64
N VAL A 33 -30.98 -27.74 -22.90
CA VAL A 33 -30.53 -27.39 -21.55
C VAL A 33 -31.22 -28.27 -20.51
N ASN A 34 -30.41 -28.90 -19.66
CA ASN A 34 -30.92 -29.64 -18.52
C ASN A 34 -31.57 -28.68 -17.51
N LYS A 35 -32.91 -28.73 -17.40
CA LYS A 35 -33.68 -27.91 -16.46
C LYS A 35 -33.30 -28.15 -15.00
N ALA A 36 -32.72 -29.31 -14.66
CA ALA A 36 -32.24 -29.61 -13.31
C ALA A 36 -30.96 -28.84 -12.92
N SER A 37 -30.22 -28.33 -13.90
CA SER A 37 -29.00 -27.53 -13.70
C SER A 37 -29.27 -26.03 -13.81
N TYR A 38 -30.54 -25.63 -14.02
CA TYR A 38 -30.95 -24.24 -14.12
C TYR A 38 -31.25 -23.67 -12.73
N PHE A 39 -30.63 -22.54 -12.42
CA PHE A 39 -30.88 -21.78 -11.22
C PHE A 39 -31.31 -20.36 -11.63
N GLU A 40 -32.48 -19.90 -11.18
CA GLU A 40 -32.90 -18.51 -11.33
C GLU A 40 -32.12 -17.56 -10.41
N GLU A 41 -31.71 -18.10 -9.27
CA GLU A 41 -30.93 -17.42 -8.23
C GLU A 41 -29.84 -18.38 -7.75
N SER A 42 -28.63 -17.87 -7.54
CA SER A 42 -27.51 -18.69 -7.09
C SER A 42 -27.71 -19.15 -5.64
N VAL A 43 -27.01 -20.22 -5.26
CA VAL A 43 -26.71 -20.48 -3.85
C VAL A 43 -25.91 -19.31 -3.26
N PRO A 44 -25.89 -19.14 -1.92
CA PRO A 44 -25.03 -18.14 -1.29
C PRO A 44 -23.59 -18.27 -1.80
N THR A 45 -23.10 -17.25 -2.48
CA THR A 45 -21.83 -17.21 -3.19
C THR A 45 -21.08 -15.95 -2.81
N LYS A 46 -19.76 -15.96 -3.00
CA LYS A 46 -18.88 -14.83 -2.76
C LYS A 46 -18.26 -14.40 -4.10
N LEU A 47 -18.12 -13.11 -4.32
CA LEU A 47 -17.55 -12.53 -5.53
C LEU A 47 -16.67 -11.33 -5.18
N VAL A 48 -15.45 -11.30 -5.72
CA VAL A 48 -14.55 -10.14 -5.62
C VAL A 48 -14.51 -9.44 -6.98
N VAL A 49 -14.81 -8.15 -7.01
CA VAL A 49 -14.74 -7.30 -8.20
C VAL A 49 -13.60 -6.31 -8.02
N LEU A 50 -12.72 -6.19 -9.02
CA LEU A 50 -11.65 -5.20 -9.05
C LEU A 50 -11.83 -4.30 -10.28
N SER A 51 -11.50 -3.02 -10.14
CA SER A 51 -11.68 -2.04 -11.21
C SER A 51 -10.65 -2.13 -12.33
N ASP A 52 -9.52 -2.80 -12.08
CA ASP A 52 -8.39 -2.88 -13.01
C ASP A 52 -7.84 -4.31 -13.07
N GLY A 53 -7.62 -4.81 -14.29
CA GLY A 53 -7.05 -6.13 -14.56
C GLY A 53 -5.54 -6.19 -14.37
N ASP A 54 -4.85 -5.05 -14.36
CA ASP A 54 -3.40 -4.99 -14.13
C ASP A 54 -3.01 -5.39 -12.70
N PHE A 55 -4.00 -5.52 -11.80
CA PHE A 55 -3.80 -5.92 -10.41
C PHE A 55 -3.12 -7.30 -10.26
N ILE A 56 -3.36 -8.21 -11.20
CA ILE A 56 -2.81 -9.58 -11.22
C ILE A 56 -1.65 -9.75 -12.20
N ARG A 57 -1.19 -8.68 -12.85
CA ARG A 57 -0.15 -8.75 -13.86
C ARG A 57 1.23 -8.70 -13.22
N ASN A 58 2.09 -9.63 -13.63
CA ASN A 58 3.52 -9.58 -13.31
C ASN A 58 4.25 -8.74 -14.36
N GLU A 59 5.12 -7.84 -13.90
CA GLU A 59 6.04 -7.13 -14.79
C GLU A 59 7.18 -8.05 -15.24
N LEU A 60 7.73 -7.81 -16.43
CA LEU A 60 8.83 -8.59 -16.97
C LEU A 60 10.16 -7.89 -16.74
N ASN A 61 11.17 -8.66 -16.33
CA ASN A 61 12.54 -8.19 -16.30
C ASN A 61 13.09 -8.09 -17.73
N LEU A 62 13.43 -6.86 -18.14
CA LEU A 62 13.89 -6.58 -19.51
C LEU A 62 15.23 -7.25 -19.87
N ARG A 63 16.04 -7.69 -18.89
CA ARG A 63 17.35 -8.31 -19.13
C ARG A 63 17.26 -9.80 -19.37
N ASN A 64 16.50 -10.52 -18.54
CA ASN A 64 16.43 -11.99 -18.57
C ASN A 64 15.04 -12.52 -18.99
N LYS A 65 14.09 -11.63 -19.28
CA LYS A 65 12.70 -11.93 -19.66
C LYS A 65 11.92 -12.78 -18.65
N GLN A 66 12.39 -12.85 -17.41
CA GLN A 66 11.69 -13.55 -16.34
C GLN A 66 10.64 -12.62 -15.70
N PRO A 67 9.46 -13.16 -15.30
CA PRO A 67 8.48 -12.38 -14.57
C PRO A 67 9.00 -12.03 -13.18
N TYR A 68 8.82 -10.78 -12.78
CA TYR A 68 8.96 -10.39 -11.39
C TYR A 68 7.85 -10.99 -10.55
N GLU A 69 8.08 -11.08 -9.25
CA GLU A 69 7.04 -11.43 -8.29
C GLU A 69 5.87 -10.43 -8.34
N LEU A 70 4.64 -10.90 -8.13
CA LEU A 70 3.44 -10.08 -8.24
C LEU A 70 3.49 -8.91 -7.24
N GLY A 71 3.24 -7.70 -7.73
CA GLY A 71 3.31 -6.47 -6.93
C GLY A 71 4.69 -5.79 -6.93
N VAL A 72 5.72 -6.34 -7.57
CA VAL A 72 6.99 -5.62 -7.76
C VAL A 72 6.89 -4.70 -8.96
N ASN A 73 7.15 -3.40 -8.76
CA ASN A 73 7.29 -2.43 -9.85
C ASN A 73 8.78 -2.05 -10.04
N PRO A 74 9.40 -2.46 -11.16
CA PRO A 74 10.82 -2.22 -11.42
C PRO A 74 11.11 -0.84 -12.07
N PHE A 75 10.09 -0.07 -12.44
CA PHE A 75 10.19 1.14 -13.27
C PHE A 75 10.08 2.46 -12.48
N ARG A 76 10.12 2.44 -11.14
CA ARG A 76 10.07 3.68 -10.35
C ARG A 76 11.40 4.46 -10.47
N GLU A 77 11.26 5.77 -10.67
CA GLU A 77 12.33 6.72 -11.03
C GLU A 77 13.46 6.86 -9.98
N GLU A 78 13.28 6.39 -8.74
CA GLU A 78 14.25 6.57 -7.64
C GLU A 78 15.12 5.35 -7.32
N GLY A 79 15.19 4.35 -8.21
CA GLY A 79 16.10 3.20 -8.05
C GLY A 79 15.69 2.18 -6.97
N GLU A 80 14.56 2.39 -6.29
CA GLU A 80 13.98 1.41 -5.37
C GLU A 80 12.85 0.62 -6.04
N GLN A 81 12.99 -0.71 -6.02
CA GLN A 81 11.91 -1.62 -6.39
C GLN A 81 10.80 -1.50 -5.34
N VAL A 82 9.70 -0.83 -5.70
CA VAL A 82 8.54 -0.77 -4.81
C VAL A 82 7.79 -2.08 -4.91
N ARG A 83 7.59 -2.72 -3.75
CA ARG A 83 6.79 -3.93 -3.60
C ARG A 83 5.44 -3.57 -3.01
N TYR A 84 4.37 -3.76 -3.77
CA TYR A 84 2.99 -3.67 -3.33
C TYR A 84 2.50 -5.02 -2.82
N ALA A 85 1.44 -4.99 -2.01
CA ALA A 85 0.83 -6.18 -1.40
C ALA A 85 -0.13 -6.93 -2.35
N ASN A 86 0.00 -6.79 -3.67
CA ASN A 86 -0.89 -7.44 -4.65
C ASN A 86 -0.86 -8.97 -4.51
N LYS A 87 0.33 -9.55 -4.29
CA LYS A 87 0.50 -10.98 -4.03
C LYS A 87 -0.32 -11.42 -2.82
N ASP A 88 -0.12 -10.78 -1.68
CA ASP A 88 -0.78 -11.15 -0.43
C ASP A 88 -2.30 -10.95 -0.52
N PHE A 89 -2.74 -9.85 -1.15
CA PHE A 89 -4.16 -9.60 -1.43
C PHE A 89 -4.77 -10.74 -2.24
N MET A 90 -4.08 -11.23 -3.29
CA MET A 90 -4.60 -12.31 -4.13
C MET A 90 -4.62 -13.66 -3.44
N PHE A 91 -3.59 -13.98 -2.65
CA PHE A 91 -3.62 -15.19 -1.82
C PHE A 91 -4.76 -15.15 -0.81
N ASN A 92 -4.98 -14.02 -0.16
CA ASN A 92 -6.06 -13.85 0.81
C ASN A 92 -7.44 -13.88 0.14
N ALA A 93 -7.61 -13.24 -1.01
CA ALA A 93 -8.85 -13.26 -1.76
C ALA A 93 -9.18 -14.67 -2.27
N LEU A 94 -8.20 -15.39 -2.83
CA LEU A 94 -8.38 -16.78 -3.25
C LEU A 94 -8.74 -17.67 -2.07
N ALA A 95 -7.97 -17.59 -0.98
CA ALA A 95 -8.28 -18.34 0.24
C ALA A 95 -9.70 -18.03 0.73
N TYR A 96 -10.12 -16.76 0.72
CA TYR A 96 -11.47 -16.38 1.16
C TYR A 96 -12.59 -16.93 0.28
N LEU A 97 -12.35 -16.98 -1.04
CA LEU A 97 -13.30 -17.48 -2.02
C LEU A 97 -13.39 -19.01 -2.04
N THR A 98 -12.32 -19.71 -1.68
CA THR A 98 -12.24 -21.18 -1.72
C THR A 98 -12.40 -21.86 -0.37
N ASP A 99 -12.11 -21.17 0.74
CA ASP A 99 -12.14 -21.77 2.09
C ASP A 99 -13.53 -21.66 2.71
N GLU A 100 -14.11 -22.82 3.03
CA GLU A 100 -15.39 -22.95 3.74
C GLU A 100 -15.23 -22.88 5.27
N ASN A 101 -14.00 -22.98 5.81
CA ASN A 101 -13.75 -23.29 7.23
C ASN A 101 -13.06 -22.18 8.06
N GLY A 102 -12.87 -20.98 7.53
CA GLY A 102 -12.52 -19.79 8.35
C GLY A 102 -11.09 -19.73 8.91
N LEU A 103 -10.15 -20.50 8.36
CA LEU A 103 -8.75 -20.60 8.84
C LEU A 103 -7.93 -19.31 8.64
N ILE A 104 -8.43 -18.34 7.88
CA ILE A 104 -7.79 -17.03 7.63
C ILE A 104 -7.59 -16.23 8.93
N THR A 105 -8.40 -16.49 9.97
CA THR A 105 -8.34 -15.75 11.24
C THR A 105 -7.05 -15.96 12.06
N SER A 106 -6.24 -17.00 11.76
CA SER A 106 -5.07 -17.36 12.58
C SER A 106 -3.74 -16.74 12.13
N ARG A 107 -3.66 -16.13 10.93
CA ARG A 107 -2.41 -15.51 10.43
C ARG A 107 -2.46 -13.99 10.49
N ASN A 108 -2.50 -13.39 11.67
CA ASN A 108 -2.34 -11.94 11.78
C ASN A 108 -1.50 -11.55 13.01
N LYS A 109 -0.18 -11.58 12.83
CA LYS A 109 0.71 -10.70 13.58
C LYS A 109 1.68 -10.07 12.58
N GLU A 110 1.15 -9.25 11.67
CA GLU A 110 1.99 -8.34 10.89
C GLU A 110 2.50 -7.23 11.82
N ILE A 111 3.82 -7.12 11.90
CA ILE A 111 4.47 -5.95 12.48
C ILE A 111 4.21 -4.81 11.51
N THR A 112 3.27 -3.93 11.83
CA THR A 112 3.01 -2.72 11.05
C THR A 112 4.23 -1.81 11.14
N LEU A 113 5.23 -2.02 10.29
CA LEU A 113 6.21 -0.98 9.98
C LEU A 113 5.43 0.13 9.28
N ARG A 114 5.10 1.19 10.02
CA ARG A 114 4.43 2.36 9.44
C ARG A 114 5.33 2.87 8.31
N PRO A 115 4.86 2.89 7.05
CA PRO A 115 5.69 3.37 5.96
C PRO A 115 6.05 4.83 6.23
N LEU A 116 7.35 5.13 6.28
CA LEU A 116 7.84 6.48 6.47
C LEU A 116 7.40 7.32 5.25
N ASN A 117 6.71 8.45 5.48
CA ASN A 117 6.24 9.31 4.40
C ASN A 117 7.45 9.97 3.71
N ARG A 118 7.88 9.37 2.61
CA ARG A 118 9.09 9.78 1.89
C ARG A 118 8.94 11.12 1.18
N VAL A 119 7.73 11.50 0.79
CA VAL A 119 7.44 12.81 0.18
C VAL A 119 7.76 13.92 1.19
N LYS A 120 7.22 13.78 2.40
CA LYS A 120 7.51 14.70 3.50
C LYS A 120 8.99 14.72 3.85
N LEU A 121 9.67 13.57 3.78
CA LEU A 121 11.10 13.45 4.05
C LEU A 121 11.95 14.20 3.01
N GLN A 122 11.56 14.18 1.73
CA GLN A 122 12.26 14.89 0.66
C GLN A 122 12.05 16.41 0.75
N GLU A 123 10.81 16.85 0.98
CA GLU A 123 10.47 18.27 1.14
C GLU A 123 11.18 18.89 2.35
N GLU A 124 11.19 18.18 3.49
CA GLU A 124 11.80 18.67 4.73
C GLU A 124 13.29 18.31 4.85
N ARG A 125 13.89 17.65 3.86
CA ARG A 125 15.27 17.12 3.94
C ARG A 125 16.26 18.20 4.33
N THR A 126 16.20 19.34 3.65
CA THR A 126 17.11 20.47 3.86
C THR A 126 16.95 21.06 5.27
N TYR A 127 15.72 21.14 5.78
CA TYR A 127 15.44 21.59 7.13
C TYR A 127 16.06 20.66 8.17
N TRP A 128 15.80 19.35 8.06
CA TRP A 128 16.33 18.36 9.00
C TRP A 128 17.86 18.23 8.93
N GLN A 129 18.45 18.34 7.74
CA GLN A 129 19.91 18.36 7.58
C GLN A 129 20.53 19.62 8.21
N THR A 130 19.94 20.79 7.97
CA THR A 130 20.44 22.05 8.54
C THR A 130 20.32 22.06 10.06
N LEU A 131 19.20 21.58 10.61
CA LEU A 131 18.99 21.50 12.05
C LEU A 131 20.03 20.59 12.72
N ASN A 132 20.27 19.40 12.16
CA ASN A 132 21.22 18.44 12.73
C ASN A 132 22.68 18.84 12.52
N LEU A 133 23.01 19.59 11.47
CA LEU A 133 24.35 20.08 11.21
C LEU A 133 24.67 21.34 12.01
N ALA A 134 23.81 22.35 11.94
CA ALA A 134 24.03 23.66 12.55
C ALA A 134 23.68 23.67 14.05
N GLY A 135 22.70 22.87 14.47
CA GLY A 135 22.24 22.81 15.87
C GLY A 135 23.38 22.55 16.87
N PRO A 136 24.18 21.47 16.71
CA PRO A 136 25.30 21.19 17.59
C PRO A 136 26.37 22.29 17.61
N LEU A 137 26.65 22.91 16.45
CA LEU A 137 27.62 24.00 16.32
C LEU A 137 27.15 25.25 17.10
N VAL A 138 25.87 25.61 16.98
CA VAL A 138 25.28 26.75 17.71
C VAL A 138 25.36 26.52 19.22
N ILE A 139 25.07 25.31 19.70
CA ILE A 139 25.18 24.95 21.12
C ILE A 139 26.62 25.12 21.62
N LEU A 140 27.62 24.66 20.86
CA LEU A 140 29.04 24.81 21.19
C LEU A 140 29.47 26.27 21.31
N VAL A 141 29.08 27.11 20.34
CA VAL A 141 29.41 28.53 20.32
C VAL A 141 28.75 29.26 21.49
N LEU A 142 27.47 28.99 21.76
CA LEU A 142 26.76 29.58 22.90
C LEU A 142 27.43 29.19 24.22
N PHE A 143 27.80 27.91 24.39
CA PHE A 143 28.50 27.46 25.59
C PHE A 143 29.84 28.17 25.77
N GLY A 144 30.62 28.31 24.69
CA GLY A 144 31.89 29.04 24.69
C GLY A 144 31.72 30.52 25.07
N ALA A 145 30.73 31.20 24.49
CA ALA A 145 30.44 32.60 24.76
C ALA A 145 29.98 32.84 26.21
N ILE A 146 29.07 32.00 26.71
CA ILE A 146 28.61 32.05 28.11
C ILE A 146 29.80 31.86 29.06
N ARG A 147 30.66 30.87 28.78
CA ARG A 147 31.85 30.62 29.60
C ARG A 147 32.81 31.81 29.60
N ASP A 148 33.09 32.41 28.45
CA ASP A 148 34.00 33.57 28.37
C ASP A 148 33.40 34.81 29.06
N PHE A 149 32.09 35.04 28.92
CA PHE A 149 31.40 36.11 29.61
C PHE A 149 31.43 35.94 31.14
N LEU A 150 31.14 34.73 31.64
CA LEU A 150 31.22 34.42 33.07
C LEU A 150 32.67 34.53 33.59
N ARG A 151 33.66 34.08 32.81
CA ARG A 151 35.08 34.23 33.16
C ARG A 151 35.46 35.70 33.28
N LYS A 152 35.14 36.53 32.30
CA LYS A 152 35.42 37.98 32.34
C LYS A 152 34.77 38.64 33.54
N ARG A 153 33.51 38.30 33.85
CA ARG A 153 32.78 38.89 34.98
C ARG A 153 33.33 38.49 36.36
N ARG A 154 33.88 37.27 36.49
CA ARG A 154 34.43 36.76 37.76
C ARG A 154 35.91 37.10 37.98
N TYR A 155 36.72 37.22 36.92
CA TYR A 155 38.18 37.38 37.04
C TYR A 155 38.73 38.72 36.51
N ALA A 156 37.93 39.57 35.86
CA ALA A 156 38.38 40.89 35.38
C ALA A 156 38.08 42.05 36.36
N ARG A 157 37.68 41.75 37.60
CA ARG A 157 37.69 42.72 38.72
C ARG A 157 38.89 42.41 39.62
N PHE A 158 40.03 42.95 39.24
CA PHE A 158 41.15 43.30 40.12
C PHE A 158 41.57 44.72 39.75
#